data_AF-A0A9X2CNY8-F1
#
_entry.id   AF-A0A9X2CNY8-F1
#
_cell.length_a   1.000
_cell.length_b   1.000
_cell.length_c   1.000
_cell.angle_alpha   90.00
_cell.angle_beta   90.00
_cell.angle_gamma   90.00
#
_symmetry.space_group_name_H-M   'P 1'
#
loop_
_entity.id
_entity.type
_entity.pdbx_description
1 polymer ?
#
loop_
_entity_poly.entity_id
_entity_poly.type
_entity_poly.pdbx_seq_one_letter_code
_entity_poly.pdbx_strand_id
1 'polypeptide(L)'
;MKNFIYLFSCFVISSFIISGCNHSKLDAPEVLENVIEEMQEIEEFRFTLSSHAEDSEGQQLRISSEGVAQYAPRAGQINIKSDYGDGDKVSTDVLISDDAIYHKGTIREEEEWIKSSYQHTPPTPLEQLTLIQEFIDSFTFTEEEDHYRFALTSYQEGLDILISAIFPFFHVSDDPFIEFLFYAFRQDGILNHFSYEFTINKESFKRDSESIELLLDIGGELVDDPMTFSEQLHITYYYDEIETIHIPEAVINEAMSYGEYISGRQEKTEEVPIETKGISDGNHFNGANFTSDGEWIYFIDHLAHDGIYRFKKEDIDKGMNKISDVSASNINITEHWIYYQDPTDDNHIYRIKKDGSDKEKSLYHNAIGLRVINDTLYYKDFAGTNNRSLYQSKLSSATTTTFSLVDHLFRFTIHQGNVFYLTDDFYLFVTDLDPNNKMNFPLTNHQVGMFQAKDGFIYYENRHDGNTIYRTPTDGERFEKLTNVESQGFNVTDDSIYFTNVDDNLGLYKYDLETRETTKLDDRAFSIQVIDDLVFYQKHISNLELGWFVINKDGSNPRRLYVN
;
A
#
# COMPACT_ATOMS: atom_id res chain seq x y z
N MET A 1 -48.27 -5.36 -31.21
CA MET A 1 -48.31 -6.66 -31.92
C MET A 1 -46.89 -6.91 -32.42
N LYS A 2 -46.07 -7.60 -31.63
CA LYS A 2 -45.77 -9.05 -31.71
C LYS A 2 -44.97 -9.45 -32.97
N ASN A 3 -43.69 -9.81 -32.71
CA ASN A 3 -42.98 -11.02 -33.18
C ASN A 3 -42.67 -11.15 -34.69
N PHE A 4 -41.56 -11.68 -35.21
CA PHE A 4 -40.50 -12.60 -34.75
C PHE A 4 -39.44 -12.73 -35.89
N ILE A 5 -38.12 -12.67 -35.60
CA ILE A 5 -37.11 -13.76 -35.62
C ILE A 5 -36.36 -14.06 -36.96
N TYR A 6 -35.03 -13.83 -36.88
CA TYR A 6 -33.83 -14.55 -37.38
C TYR A 6 -33.82 -15.31 -38.73
N LEU A 7 -32.78 -15.11 -39.56
CA LEU A 7 -31.55 -15.94 -39.50
C LEU A 7 -30.41 -15.43 -40.42
N PHE A 8 -29.21 -15.58 -39.87
CA PHE A 8 -27.84 -15.54 -40.43
C PHE A 8 -27.65 -15.99 -41.89
N SER A 9 -26.77 -15.28 -42.61
CA SER A 9 -25.68 -15.90 -43.36
C SER A 9 -24.58 -14.88 -43.66
N CYS A 10 -23.39 -15.20 -43.17
CA CYS A 10 -22.12 -14.50 -43.30
C CYS A 10 -21.74 -14.18 -44.76
N PHE A 11 -21.18 -13.00 -44.99
CA PHE A 11 -20.18 -12.77 -46.01
C PHE A 11 -19.01 -12.03 -45.36
N VAL A 12 -18.08 -12.81 -44.82
CA VAL A 12 -16.69 -12.39 -44.65
C VAL A 12 -16.12 -12.33 -46.06
N ILE A 13 -15.93 -11.12 -46.58
CA ILE A 13 -15.11 -10.94 -47.76
C ILE A 13 -13.67 -10.99 -47.26
N SER A 14 -13.07 -12.16 -47.42
CA SER A 14 -11.63 -12.36 -47.41
C SER A 14 -11.03 -11.59 -48.59
N SER A 15 -10.42 -10.45 -48.30
CA SER A 15 -9.59 -9.72 -49.24
C SER A 15 -8.22 -10.41 -49.35
N PHE A 16 -8.16 -11.51 -50.11
CA PHE A 16 -6.90 -11.97 -50.68
C PHE A 16 -6.46 -10.92 -51.72
N ILE A 17 -5.53 -10.05 -51.37
CA ILE A 17 -4.77 -9.24 -52.34
C ILE A 17 -3.41 -9.92 -52.51
N ILE A 18 -3.30 -10.73 -53.56
CA ILE A 18 -2.01 -11.19 -54.06
C ILE A 18 -1.53 -10.21 -55.15
N SER A 19 -0.44 -9.53 -54.81
CA SER A 19 0.61 -8.94 -55.64
C SER A 19 0.23 -8.08 -56.87
N GLY A 20 0.25 -6.77 -56.63
CA GLY A 20 0.89 -5.83 -57.53
C GLY A 20 1.94 -5.05 -56.73
N CYS A 21 3.22 -5.38 -56.89
CA CYS A 21 4.33 -4.65 -56.27
C CYS A 21 4.32 -3.18 -56.72
N ASN A 22 3.74 -2.32 -55.89
CA ASN A 22 4.27 -0.99 -55.62
C ASN A 22 4.78 -1.07 -54.18
N HIS A 23 6.09 -1.07 -53.96
CA HIS A 23 6.62 -0.72 -52.64
C HIS A 23 6.35 0.76 -52.43
N SER A 24 5.13 1.12 -52.01
CA SER A 24 4.94 2.35 -51.26
C SER A 24 5.72 2.16 -49.98
N LYS A 25 6.71 3.03 -49.76
CA LYS A 25 7.40 3.14 -48.49
C LYS A 25 6.33 3.38 -47.41
N LEU A 26 6.22 2.46 -46.46
CA LEU A 26 5.31 2.60 -45.32
C LEU A 26 5.77 3.76 -44.45
N ASP A 27 4.82 4.51 -43.92
CA ASP A 27 5.08 5.51 -42.89
C ASP A 27 5.00 4.90 -41.48
N ALA A 28 5.35 5.71 -40.47
CA ALA A 28 5.43 5.26 -39.08
C ALA A 28 4.10 4.69 -38.54
N PRO A 29 2.95 5.38 -38.69
CA PRO A 29 1.66 4.82 -38.32
C PRO A 29 1.30 3.50 -39.03
N GLU A 30 1.53 3.41 -40.34
CA GLU A 30 1.24 2.19 -41.11
C GLU A 30 2.09 1.00 -40.64
N VAL A 31 3.38 1.23 -40.36
CA VAL A 31 4.25 0.18 -39.80
C VAL A 31 3.74 -0.26 -38.42
N LEU A 32 3.40 0.68 -37.55
CA LEU A 32 2.97 0.36 -36.19
C LEU A 32 1.62 -0.38 -36.15
N GLU A 33 0.68 -0.05 -37.04
CA GLU A 33 -0.60 -0.76 -37.18
C GLU A 33 -0.37 -2.23 -37.57
N ASN A 34 0.49 -2.49 -38.58
CA ASN A 34 0.84 -3.86 -38.99
C ASN A 34 1.53 -4.62 -37.85
N VAL A 35 2.39 -3.96 -37.08
CA VAL A 35 3.08 -4.58 -35.93
C VAL A 35 2.09 -4.97 -34.85
N ILE A 36 1.12 -4.10 -34.52
CA ILE A 36 0.11 -4.40 -33.51
C ILE A 36 -0.76 -5.58 -33.96
N GLU A 37 -1.14 -5.65 -35.24
CA GLU A 37 -1.90 -6.78 -35.80
C GLU A 37 -1.11 -8.10 -35.67
N GLU A 38 0.17 -8.12 -36.07
CA GLU A 38 0.99 -9.34 -35.98
C GLU A 38 1.31 -9.73 -34.52
N MET A 39 1.51 -8.76 -33.64
CA MET A 39 1.80 -8.99 -32.22
C MET A 39 0.58 -9.46 -31.43
N GLN A 40 -0.65 -9.25 -31.91
CA GLN A 40 -1.88 -9.79 -31.29
C GLN A 40 -1.95 -11.32 -31.32
N GLU A 41 -1.34 -11.94 -32.33
CA GLU A 41 -1.31 -13.40 -32.50
C GLU A 41 -0.15 -14.05 -31.71
N ILE A 42 0.69 -13.25 -31.05
CA ILE A 42 1.77 -13.75 -30.19
C ILE A 42 1.25 -13.92 -28.78
N GLU A 43 1.08 -15.18 -28.36
CA GLU A 43 0.70 -15.50 -26.98
C GLU A 43 1.91 -15.62 -26.04
N GLU A 44 3.06 -16.02 -26.60
CA GLU A 44 4.24 -16.43 -25.88
C GLU A 44 5.52 -16.14 -26.69
N PHE A 45 6.61 -15.84 -26.01
CA PHE A 45 7.90 -15.52 -26.63
C PHE A 45 9.05 -15.72 -25.66
N ARG A 46 10.27 -15.82 -26.21
CA ARG A 46 11.50 -15.78 -25.44
C ARG A 46 12.16 -14.42 -25.55
N PHE A 47 12.96 -14.08 -24.56
CA PHE A 47 13.73 -12.84 -24.57
C PHE A 47 15.10 -13.02 -23.94
N THR A 48 16.01 -12.11 -24.31
CA THR A 48 17.24 -11.84 -23.57
C THR A 48 17.27 -10.37 -23.21
N LEU A 49 17.76 -10.06 -22.02
CA LEU A 49 17.83 -8.70 -21.50
C LEU A 49 19.21 -8.48 -20.88
N SER A 50 19.80 -7.33 -21.16
CA SER A 50 21.01 -6.85 -20.49
C SER A 50 20.78 -5.46 -19.95
N SER A 51 21.06 -5.26 -18.66
CA SER A 51 21.02 -3.95 -18.00
C SER A 51 22.39 -3.59 -17.44
N HIS A 52 22.74 -2.31 -17.51
CA HIS A 52 23.84 -1.71 -16.81
C HIS A 52 23.36 -0.45 -16.10
N ALA A 53 23.43 -0.49 -14.78
CA ALA A 53 23.15 0.65 -13.92
C ALA A 53 24.41 1.13 -13.22
N GLU A 54 24.48 2.45 -12.99
CA GLU A 54 25.56 3.11 -12.25
C GLU A 54 25.01 4.34 -11.50
N ASP A 55 25.41 4.49 -10.24
CA ASP A 55 25.11 5.65 -9.41
C ASP A 55 26.21 6.73 -9.45
N SER A 56 25.97 7.87 -8.79
CA SER A 56 26.94 8.98 -8.72
C SER A 56 28.22 8.66 -7.95
N GLU A 57 28.24 7.60 -7.15
CA GLU A 57 29.43 7.15 -6.40
C GLU A 57 30.27 6.14 -7.21
N GLY A 58 29.75 5.68 -8.35
CA GLY A 58 30.38 4.71 -9.25
C GLY A 58 30.10 3.26 -8.86
N GLN A 59 29.11 3.00 -8.00
CA GLN A 59 28.60 1.64 -7.77
C GLN A 59 27.89 1.17 -9.04
N GLN A 60 28.24 -0.03 -9.51
CA GLN A 60 27.68 -0.59 -10.74
C GLN A 60 26.85 -1.84 -10.45
N LEU A 61 25.73 -1.96 -11.15
CA LEU A 61 24.96 -3.19 -11.23
C LEU A 61 24.85 -3.61 -12.70
N ARG A 62 25.22 -4.85 -13.01
CA ARG A 62 25.06 -5.43 -14.35
C ARG A 62 24.18 -6.64 -14.26
N ILE A 63 23.08 -6.61 -15.01
CA ILE A 63 22.12 -7.70 -15.07
C ILE A 63 22.15 -8.29 -16.48
N SER A 64 22.16 -9.60 -16.56
CA SER A 64 21.81 -10.33 -17.77
C SER A 64 20.72 -11.34 -17.43
N SER A 65 19.62 -11.33 -18.18
CA SER A 65 18.56 -12.30 -18.02
C SER A 65 18.16 -12.94 -19.35
N GLU A 66 17.73 -14.18 -19.24
CA GLU A 66 17.12 -14.93 -20.33
C GLU A 66 15.85 -15.57 -19.80
N GLY A 67 14.79 -15.57 -20.60
CA GLY A 67 13.52 -16.06 -20.12
C GLY A 67 12.49 -16.26 -21.20
N VAL A 68 11.34 -16.73 -20.73
CA VAL A 68 10.12 -16.90 -21.50
C VAL A 68 8.99 -16.13 -20.84
N ALA A 69 8.10 -15.59 -21.65
CA ALA A 69 6.97 -14.77 -21.20
C ALA A 69 5.71 -15.09 -21.99
N GLN A 70 4.56 -14.95 -21.34
CA GLN A 70 3.22 -15.27 -21.86
C GLN A 70 2.25 -14.14 -21.51
N TYR A 71 1.33 -13.81 -22.43
CA TYR A 71 0.38 -12.70 -22.25
C TYR A 71 -0.86 -13.04 -21.42
N ALA A 72 -1.45 -14.22 -21.61
CA ALA A 72 -2.74 -14.55 -20.99
C ALA A 72 -2.86 -16.04 -20.64
N PRO A 73 -2.97 -16.42 -19.34
CA PRO A 73 -2.68 -15.57 -18.18
C PRO A 73 -1.25 -15.03 -18.24
N ARG A 74 -0.98 -13.87 -17.63
CA ARG A 74 0.39 -13.34 -17.63
C ARG A 74 1.27 -14.28 -16.83
N ALA A 75 2.33 -14.74 -17.47
CA ALA A 75 3.30 -15.60 -16.83
C ALA A 75 4.71 -15.36 -17.38
N GLY A 76 5.71 -15.62 -16.54
CA GLY A 76 7.11 -15.50 -16.91
C GLY A 76 7.96 -16.53 -16.19
N GLN A 77 8.99 -17.02 -16.85
CA GLN A 77 10.06 -17.82 -16.25
C GLN A 77 11.40 -17.26 -16.72
N ILE A 78 12.20 -16.78 -15.77
CA ILE A 78 13.37 -15.95 -16.05
C ILE A 78 14.53 -16.46 -15.22
N ASN A 79 15.71 -16.57 -15.82
CA ASN A 79 16.96 -16.73 -15.09
C ASN A 79 17.73 -15.42 -15.16
N ILE A 80 18.02 -14.84 -14.01
CA ILE A 80 18.73 -13.56 -13.86
C ILE A 80 20.14 -13.85 -13.35
N LYS A 81 21.13 -13.20 -13.96
CA LYS A 81 22.52 -13.19 -13.50
C LYS A 81 22.93 -11.74 -13.24
N SER A 82 23.26 -11.44 -11.99
CA SER A 82 23.63 -10.11 -11.54
C SER A 82 25.09 -10.06 -11.10
N ASP A 83 25.76 -8.94 -11.39
CA ASP A 83 27.13 -8.61 -10.98
C ASP A 83 27.13 -7.21 -10.37
N TYR A 84 27.42 -7.13 -9.07
CA TYR A 84 27.36 -5.90 -8.27
C TYR A 84 28.70 -5.14 -8.24
N GLY A 85 29.68 -5.56 -9.05
CA GLY A 85 30.95 -4.85 -9.22
C GLY A 85 31.96 -5.02 -8.06
N ASP A 86 31.55 -5.62 -6.95
CA ASP A 86 32.39 -5.99 -5.80
C ASP A 86 32.98 -7.41 -5.89
N GLY A 87 32.56 -8.18 -6.90
CA GLY A 87 32.99 -9.56 -7.16
C GLY A 87 31.89 -10.59 -6.90
N ASP A 88 30.77 -10.18 -6.32
CA ASP A 88 29.63 -11.05 -6.07
C ASP A 88 28.78 -11.25 -7.33
N LYS A 89 28.44 -12.51 -7.59
CA LYS A 89 27.64 -12.93 -8.74
C LYS A 89 26.47 -13.76 -8.27
N VAL A 90 25.27 -13.26 -8.52
CA VAL A 90 24.01 -13.86 -8.08
C VAL A 90 23.33 -14.50 -9.28
N SER A 91 22.74 -15.67 -9.08
CA SER A 91 21.87 -16.31 -10.08
C SER A 91 20.50 -16.55 -9.47
N THR A 92 19.51 -15.82 -9.95
CA THR A 92 18.14 -15.86 -9.42
C THR A 92 17.20 -16.47 -10.45
N ASP A 93 16.43 -17.47 -10.02
CA ASP A 93 15.27 -17.94 -10.78
C ASP A 93 14.05 -17.10 -10.41
N VAL A 94 13.34 -16.61 -11.41
CA VAL A 94 12.14 -15.80 -11.24
C VAL A 94 10.96 -16.43 -11.97
N LEU A 95 9.83 -16.50 -11.28
CA LEU A 95 8.53 -16.84 -11.86
C LEU A 95 7.59 -15.65 -11.71
N ILE A 96 6.81 -15.36 -12.74
CA ILE A 96 5.82 -14.27 -12.74
C ILE A 96 4.44 -14.86 -12.99
N SER A 97 3.44 -14.32 -12.31
CA SER A 97 2.01 -14.58 -12.48
C SER A 97 1.26 -13.24 -12.58
N ASP A 98 -0.05 -13.30 -12.82
CA ASP A 98 -0.90 -12.09 -12.88
C ASP A 98 -0.85 -11.24 -11.59
N ASP A 99 -0.59 -11.86 -10.43
CA ASP A 99 -0.67 -11.21 -9.11
C ASP A 99 0.63 -11.24 -8.29
N ALA A 100 1.63 -12.02 -8.69
CA ALA A 100 2.87 -12.17 -7.93
C ALA A 100 4.13 -12.44 -8.77
N ILE A 101 5.27 -12.04 -8.21
CA ILE A 101 6.63 -12.41 -8.63
C ILE A 101 7.22 -13.32 -7.55
N TYR A 102 7.86 -14.39 -7.97
CA TYR A 102 8.53 -15.35 -7.11
C TYR A 102 10.01 -15.38 -7.43
N HIS A 103 10.87 -15.21 -6.43
CA HIS A 103 12.33 -15.23 -6.57
C HIS A 103 12.92 -16.40 -5.80
N LYS A 104 13.98 -17.00 -6.33
CA LYS A 104 14.77 -18.03 -5.63
C LYS A 104 16.24 -17.90 -6.00
N GLY A 105 17.14 -18.01 -5.02
CA GLY A 105 18.58 -17.82 -5.22
C GLY A 105 19.03 -16.35 -5.29
N THR A 106 18.36 -15.46 -4.53
CA THR A 106 18.68 -14.02 -4.46
C THR A 106 20.09 -13.77 -3.87
N ILE A 107 20.51 -12.50 -3.75
CA ILE A 107 21.81 -12.11 -3.17
C ILE A 107 22.06 -12.67 -1.75
N ARG A 108 21.01 -13.12 -1.05
CA ARG A 108 21.10 -13.77 0.26
C ARG A 108 21.27 -15.29 0.21
N GLU A 109 21.49 -15.85 -0.98
CA GLU A 109 21.70 -17.29 -1.26
C GLU A 109 20.53 -18.20 -0.83
N GLU A 110 19.29 -17.73 -1.04
CA GLU A 110 18.10 -18.40 -0.52
C GLU A 110 17.71 -19.66 -1.30
N GLU A 111 17.48 -20.77 -0.59
CA GLU A 111 17.02 -22.03 -1.18
C GLU A 111 15.50 -22.08 -1.41
N GLU A 112 14.74 -21.18 -0.77
CA GLU A 112 13.28 -21.13 -0.83
C GLU A 112 12.78 -20.06 -1.82
N TRP A 113 11.53 -20.20 -2.26
CA TRP A 113 10.86 -19.19 -3.07
C TRP A 113 10.38 -18.05 -2.19
N ILE A 114 10.65 -16.81 -2.59
CA ILE A 114 10.18 -15.58 -1.97
C ILE A 114 9.13 -14.98 -2.90
N LYS A 115 7.94 -14.70 -2.37
CA LYS A 115 6.83 -14.09 -3.10
C LYS A 115 6.76 -12.60 -2.80
N SER A 116 6.59 -11.80 -3.84
CA SER A 116 6.24 -10.39 -3.78
C SER A 116 5.08 -10.09 -4.75
N SER A 117 4.28 -9.06 -4.50
CA SER A 117 3.18 -8.71 -5.40
C SER A 117 3.50 -7.55 -6.33
N TYR A 118 2.82 -7.53 -7.47
CA TYR A 118 2.73 -6.34 -8.30
C TYR A 118 1.77 -5.29 -7.72
N GLN A 119 2.31 -4.09 -7.46
CA GLN A 119 1.55 -2.88 -7.13
C GLN A 119 0.83 -2.30 -8.35
N HIS A 120 1.40 -2.50 -9.54
CA HIS A 120 0.90 -2.09 -10.84
C HIS A 120 1.29 -3.19 -11.83
N THR A 121 0.38 -3.66 -12.68
CA THR A 121 0.77 -4.65 -13.69
C THR A 121 1.44 -3.91 -14.84
N PRO A 122 2.76 -4.02 -15.04
CA PRO A 122 3.41 -3.36 -16.16
C PRO A 122 2.84 -3.95 -17.46
N PRO A 123 2.86 -3.17 -18.55
CA PRO A 123 2.25 -3.62 -19.78
C PRO A 123 3.02 -4.79 -20.40
N THR A 124 2.29 -5.58 -21.17
CA THR A 124 2.87 -6.47 -22.16
C THR A 124 3.49 -5.66 -23.30
N PRO A 125 4.47 -6.21 -24.04
CA PRO A 125 4.94 -5.62 -25.29
C PRO A 125 3.84 -5.12 -26.25
N LEU A 126 2.72 -5.84 -26.35
CA LEU A 126 1.57 -5.43 -27.16
C LEU A 126 0.86 -4.19 -26.61
N GLU A 127 0.65 -4.15 -25.29
CA GLU A 127 0.07 -2.98 -24.60
C GLU A 127 0.99 -1.75 -24.73
N GLN A 128 2.32 -1.95 -24.71
CA GLN A 128 3.29 -0.89 -24.98
C GLN A 128 3.15 -0.33 -26.39
N LEU A 129 3.11 -1.19 -27.41
CA LEU A 129 2.96 -0.78 -28.80
C LEU A 129 1.66 -0.01 -29.04
N THR A 130 0.58 -0.45 -28.39
CA THR A 130 -0.72 0.25 -28.41
C THR A 130 -0.62 1.64 -27.80
N LEU A 131 0.07 1.79 -26.66
CA LEU A 131 0.30 3.09 -26.04
C LEU A 131 1.20 3.98 -26.91
N ILE A 132 2.28 3.43 -27.47
CA ILE A 132 3.21 4.15 -28.36
C ILE A 132 2.47 4.73 -29.57
N GLN A 133 1.40 4.09 -30.05
CA GLN A 133 0.59 4.59 -31.15
C GLN A 133 -0.03 5.98 -30.83
N GLU A 134 -0.38 6.24 -29.58
CA GLU A 134 -0.89 7.55 -29.14
C GLU A 134 0.19 8.65 -29.14
N PHE A 135 1.47 8.25 -29.09
CA PHE A 135 2.63 9.15 -29.03
C PHE A 135 3.51 9.09 -30.29
N ILE A 136 3.03 8.52 -31.39
CA ILE A 136 3.83 8.22 -32.58
C ILE A 136 4.53 9.45 -33.19
N ASP A 137 3.90 10.62 -33.08
CA ASP A 137 4.44 11.90 -33.57
C ASP A 137 5.71 12.35 -32.81
N SER A 138 5.95 11.80 -31.62
CA SER A 138 7.15 12.06 -30.81
C SER A 138 8.35 11.21 -31.23
N PHE A 139 8.15 10.20 -32.08
CA PHE A 139 9.20 9.28 -32.50
C PHE A 139 9.84 9.70 -33.83
N THR A 140 11.16 9.59 -33.89
CA THR A 140 11.87 9.58 -35.16
C THR A 140 11.75 8.19 -35.78
N PHE A 141 11.27 8.15 -37.01
CA PHE A 141 11.13 6.91 -37.78
C PHE A 141 12.17 6.84 -38.89
N THR A 142 12.91 5.74 -38.92
CA THR A 142 13.89 5.44 -39.96
C THR A 142 13.65 4.05 -40.52
N GLU A 143 13.71 3.96 -41.85
CA GLU A 143 13.69 2.69 -42.56
C GLU A 143 15.14 2.30 -42.88
N GLU A 144 15.61 1.17 -42.34
CA GLU A 144 16.94 0.60 -42.59
C GLU A 144 16.85 -0.58 -43.58
N GLU A 145 17.89 -1.39 -43.79
CA GLU A 145 17.86 -2.46 -44.82
C GLU A 145 16.80 -3.52 -44.48
N ASP A 146 16.91 -4.12 -43.29
CA ASP A 146 16.10 -5.27 -42.86
C ASP A 146 15.09 -4.95 -41.74
N HIS A 147 15.16 -3.74 -41.17
CA HIS A 147 14.30 -3.31 -40.06
C HIS A 147 13.79 -1.87 -40.20
N TYR A 148 12.70 -1.59 -39.50
CA TYR A 148 12.28 -0.23 -39.17
C TYR A 148 12.79 0.11 -37.77
N ARG A 149 13.15 1.38 -37.56
CA ARG A 149 13.63 1.90 -36.29
C ARG A 149 12.79 3.07 -35.83
N PHE A 150 12.32 2.99 -34.60
CA PHE A 150 11.62 4.07 -33.90
C PHE A 150 12.49 4.54 -32.73
N ALA A 151 12.76 5.83 -32.66
CA ALA A 151 13.61 6.41 -31.63
C ALA A 151 13.02 7.69 -31.03
N LEU A 152 12.96 7.74 -29.71
CA LEU A 152 12.55 8.88 -28.89
C LEU A 152 13.78 9.31 -28.08
N THR A 153 14.44 10.40 -28.46
CA THR A 153 15.77 10.79 -27.94
C THR A 153 15.78 12.06 -27.09
N SER A 154 14.60 12.53 -26.68
CA SER A 154 14.46 13.64 -25.73
C SER A 154 13.13 13.58 -25.00
N TYR A 155 13.16 13.78 -23.68
CA TYR A 155 11.96 13.99 -22.87
C TYR A 155 11.22 15.27 -23.31
N GLN A 156 9.90 15.19 -23.40
CA GLN A 156 8.99 16.31 -23.63
C GLN A 156 7.87 16.24 -22.59
N GLU A 157 7.41 17.41 -22.13
CA GLU A 157 6.29 17.54 -21.19
C GLU A 157 5.05 16.81 -21.76
N GLY A 158 4.46 15.89 -21.00
CA GLY A 158 3.34 15.05 -21.43
C GLY A 158 3.66 13.60 -21.80
N LEU A 159 4.93 13.16 -21.69
CA LEU A 159 5.34 11.76 -21.92
C LEU A 159 5.33 10.89 -20.65
N ASP A 160 4.85 11.40 -19.52
CA ASP A 160 4.94 10.74 -18.20
C ASP A 160 4.23 9.39 -18.17
N ILE A 161 3.08 9.29 -18.86
CA ILE A 161 2.32 8.04 -19.02
C ILE A 161 3.13 7.01 -19.83
N LEU A 162 3.77 7.44 -20.91
CA LEU A 162 4.60 6.56 -21.76
C LEU A 162 5.81 6.04 -20.99
N ILE A 163 6.51 6.91 -20.26
CA ILE A 163 7.68 6.55 -19.46
C ILE A 163 7.34 5.54 -18.37
N SER A 164 6.21 5.74 -17.69
CA SER A 164 5.75 4.83 -16.63
C SER A 164 5.37 3.43 -17.15
N ALA A 165 5.13 3.30 -18.46
CA ALA A 165 4.65 2.08 -19.11
C ALA A 165 5.71 1.43 -20.03
N ILE A 166 6.89 2.02 -20.20
CA ILE A 166 7.87 1.53 -21.18
C ILE A 166 8.62 0.28 -20.73
N PHE A 167 8.57 -0.05 -19.44
CA PHE A 167 9.16 -1.26 -18.89
C PHE A 167 8.17 -2.42 -19.00
N PRO A 168 8.54 -3.52 -19.68
CA PRO A 168 7.64 -4.65 -19.82
C PRO A 168 7.53 -5.43 -18.50
N PHE A 169 6.43 -6.18 -18.32
CA PHE A 169 6.17 -6.91 -17.07
C PHE A 169 7.23 -7.94 -16.67
N PHE A 170 8.10 -8.38 -17.60
CA PHE A 170 9.19 -9.31 -17.30
C PHE A 170 10.52 -8.62 -16.99
N HIS A 171 10.55 -7.28 -16.99
CA HIS A 171 11.68 -6.51 -16.48
C HIS A 171 11.59 -6.46 -14.95
N VAL A 172 12.33 -7.34 -14.29
CA VAL A 172 12.35 -7.51 -12.84
C VAL A 172 13.79 -7.65 -12.34
N SER A 173 14.04 -7.16 -11.12
CA SER A 173 15.29 -7.31 -10.39
C SER A 173 15.43 -8.70 -9.77
N ASP A 174 16.66 -9.03 -9.37
CA ASP A 174 17.06 -10.28 -8.72
C ASP A 174 16.77 -10.32 -7.21
N ASP A 175 16.42 -9.19 -6.60
CA ASP A 175 15.91 -9.10 -5.22
C ASP A 175 14.64 -8.22 -5.17
N PRO A 176 13.56 -8.64 -4.47
CA PRO A 176 12.33 -7.85 -4.40
C PRO A 176 12.50 -6.46 -3.77
N PHE A 177 13.49 -6.27 -2.88
CA PHE A 177 13.80 -4.95 -2.32
C PHE A 177 14.32 -4.00 -3.39
N ILE A 178 15.25 -4.49 -4.21
CA ILE A 178 15.88 -3.71 -5.27
C ILE A 178 14.84 -3.38 -6.35
N GLU A 179 13.95 -4.33 -6.68
CA GLU A 179 12.81 -4.09 -7.57
C GLU A 179 11.93 -2.94 -7.05
N PHE A 180 11.56 -2.98 -5.76
CA PHE A 180 10.78 -1.93 -5.12
C PHE A 180 11.49 -0.57 -5.17
N LEU A 181 12.80 -0.54 -4.87
CA LEU A 181 13.59 0.69 -4.91
C LEU A 181 13.63 1.29 -6.32
N PHE A 182 13.91 0.49 -7.35
CA PHE A 182 13.92 0.98 -8.72
C PHE A 182 12.55 1.46 -9.17
N TYR A 183 11.48 0.77 -8.77
CA TYR A 183 10.13 1.24 -9.02
C TYR A 183 9.90 2.63 -8.39
N ALA A 184 10.23 2.81 -7.11
CA ALA A 184 10.08 4.09 -6.40
C ALA A 184 10.92 5.20 -7.06
N PHE A 185 12.19 4.94 -7.38
CA PHE A 185 13.06 5.91 -8.03
C PHE A 185 12.55 6.38 -9.39
N ARG A 186 11.92 5.50 -10.17
CA ARG A 186 11.33 5.89 -11.47
C ARG A 186 10.08 6.76 -11.32
N GLN A 187 9.35 6.66 -10.20
CA GLN A 187 8.16 7.46 -9.94
C GLN A 187 8.48 8.82 -9.32
N ASP A 188 9.39 8.83 -8.35
CA ASP A 188 9.71 10.02 -7.55
C ASP A 188 10.96 10.78 -8.02
N GLY A 189 11.82 10.13 -8.81
CA GLY A 189 13.04 10.73 -9.35
C GLY A 189 12.74 11.74 -10.45
N ILE A 190 13.50 12.82 -10.50
CA ILE A 190 13.41 13.79 -11.59
C ILE A 190 14.14 13.20 -12.80
N LEU A 191 13.40 12.90 -13.87
CA LEU A 191 13.94 12.38 -15.11
C LEU A 191 14.72 13.46 -15.88
N ASN A 192 16.05 13.41 -15.79
CA ASN A 192 16.96 14.34 -16.45
C ASN A 192 17.25 13.97 -17.90
N HIS A 193 17.29 12.66 -18.19
CA HIS A 193 17.49 12.15 -19.54
C HIS A 193 16.65 10.88 -19.73
N PHE A 194 16.10 10.75 -20.94
CA PHE A 194 15.40 9.56 -21.38
C PHE A 194 15.62 9.38 -22.89
N SER A 195 15.99 8.16 -23.25
CA SER A 195 16.03 7.69 -24.62
C SER A 195 15.37 6.32 -24.70
N TYR A 196 14.46 6.16 -25.65
CA TYR A 196 13.82 4.88 -25.95
C TYR A 196 13.90 4.58 -27.43
N GLU A 197 14.28 3.36 -27.76
CA GLU A 197 14.39 2.89 -29.13
C GLU A 197 13.85 1.48 -29.26
N PHE A 198 13.17 1.18 -30.36
CA PHE A 198 12.83 -0.18 -30.73
C PHE A 198 12.95 -0.43 -32.22
N THR A 199 13.22 -1.68 -32.58
CA THR A 199 13.36 -2.12 -33.97
C THR A 199 12.29 -3.14 -34.33
N ILE A 200 11.81 -3.06 -35.56
CA ILE A 200 10.78 -3.93 -36.13
C ILE A 200 11.34 -4.64 -37.36
N ASN A 201 11.20 -5.95 -37.44
CA ASN A 201 11.56 -6.71 -38.61
C ASN A 201 10.66 -6.37 -39.81
N LYS A 202 11.23 -6.08 -40.98
CA LYS A 202 10.43 -5.71 -42.16
C LYS A 202 9.60 -6.83 -42.76
N GLU A 203 10.05 -8.08 -42.62
CA GLU A 203 9.38 -9.22 -43.22
C GLU A 203 8.26 -9.73 -42.32
N SER A 204 8.50 -9.80 -41.02
CA SER A 204 7.56 -10.37 -40.05
C SER A 204 6.69 -9.34 -39.32
N PHE A 205 7.05 -8.05 -39.36
CA PHE A 205 6.43 -6.99 -38.55
C PHE A 205 6.40 -7.30 -37.04
N LYS A 206 7.38 -8.06 -36.55
CA LYS A 206 7.56 -8.32 -35.12
C LYS A 206 8.63 -7.40 -34.54
N ARG A 207 8.51 -7.07 -33.24
CA ARG A 207 9.51 -6.26 -32.53
C ARG A 207 10.76 -7.09 -32.26
N ASP A 208 11.89 -6.76 -32.87
CA ASP A 208 13.13 -7.54 -32.72
C ASP A 208 13.86 -7.16 -31.43
N SER A 209 13.90 -5.87 -31.11
CA SER A 209 14.62 -5.38 -29.93
C SER A 209 14.09 -4.05 -29.44
N GLU A 210 14.44 -3.71 -28.20
CA GLU A 210 14.31 -2.36 -27.67
C GLU A 210 15.48 -1.99 -26.75
N SER A 211 15.74 -0.69 -26.64
CA SER A 211 16.77 -0.12 -25.76
C SER A 211 16.17 1.04 -24.99
N ILE A 212 16.44 1.10 -23.69
CA ILE A 212 16.03 2.18 -22.79
C ILE A 212 17.29 2.74 -22.13
N GLU A 213 17.43 4.06 -22.14
CA GLU A 213 18.46 4.76 -21.38
C GLU A 213 17.79 5.87 -20.56
N LEU A 214 18.07 5.91 -19.27
CA LEU A 214 17.53 6.92 -18.37
C LEU A 214 18.59 7.45 -17.40
N LEU A 215 18.44 8.71 -17.03
CA LEU A 215 19.20 9.37 -15.97
C LEU A 215 18.21 10.03 -15.01
N LEU A 216 18.21 9.59 -13.76
CA LEU A 216 17.39 10.12 -12.69
C LEU A 216 18.25 11.00 -11.77
N ASP A 217 17.72 12.17 -11.41
CA ASP A 217 18.15 12.91 -10.22
C ASP A 217 17.31 12.43 -9.05
N ILE A 218 17.91 11.62 -8.18
CA ILE A 218 17.25 11.09 -7.00
C ILE A 218 17.67 11.97 -5.83
N GLY A 219 16.78 12.84 -5.37
CA GLY A 219 17.01 13.67 -4.20
C GLY A 219 15.69 13.93 -3.47
N GLY A 220 15.76 14.17 -2.15
CA GLY A 220 14.58 14.40 -1.32
C GLY A 220 14.50 13.41 -0.15
N GLU A 221 13.29 12.98 0.21
CA GLU A 221 13.00 12.13 1.37
C GLU A 221 13.34 10.64 1.18
N LEU A 222 13.65 10.21 -0.05
CA LEU A 222 13.97 8.80 -0.37
C LEU A 222 15.41 8.39 -0.05
N VAL A 223 16.33 9.36 -0.10
CA VAL A 223 17.76 9.15 0.17
C VAL A 223 18.32 10.40 0.82
N ASP A 224 19.00 10.23 1.95
CA ASP A 224 19.53 11.32 2.77
C ASP A 224 20.48 12.25 1.98
N ASP A 225 21.19 11.69 1.00
CA ASP A 225 22.10 12.39 0.11
C ASP A 225 21.61 12.29 -1.35
N PRO A 226 21.36 13.42 -2.04
CA PRO A 226 20.99 13.41 -3.45
C PRO A 226 22.05 12.71 -4.30
N MET A 227 21.60 11.82 -5.18
CA MET A 227 22.43 11.03 -6.07
C MET A 227 21.85 11.00 -7.48
N THR A 228 22.72 10.83 -8.47
CA THR A 228 22.25 10.54 -9.84
C THR A 228 22.32 9.05 -10.09
N PHE A 229 21.28 8.50 -10.70
CA PHE A 229 21.23 7.10 -11.08
C PHE A 229 21.01 6.99 -12.58
N SER A 230 21.87 6.21 -13.25
CA SER A 230 21.75 5.91 -14.67
C SER A 230 21.45 4.43 -14.88
N GLU A 231 20.59 4.13 -15.85
CA GLU A 231 20.29 2.77 -16.27
C GLU A 231 20.23 2.70 -17.79
N GLN A 232 20.93 1.72 -18.35
CA GLN A 232 20.90 1.36 -19.76
C GLN A 232 20.44 -0.10 -19.90
N LEU A 233 19.37 -0.31 -20.65
CA LEU A 233 18.72 -1.60 -20.86
C LEU A 233 18.68 -1.92 -22.36
N HIS A 234 18.92 -3.17 -22.70
CA HIS A 234 18.68 -3.70 -24.04
C HIS A 234 17.94 -5.04 -23.95
N ILE A 235 16.86 -5.19 -24.71
CA ILE A 235 16.03 -6.39 -24.79
C ILE A 235 16.00 -6.87 -26.23
N THR A 236 16.15 -8.18 -26.43
CA THR A 236 15.96 -8.86 -27.72
C THR A 236 14.87 -9.91 -27.60
N TYR A 237 14.00 -9.98 -28.60
CA TYR A 237 12.82 -10.86 -28.64
C TYR A 237 13.01 -12.01 -29.62
N TYR A 238 12.49 -13.19 -29.27
CA TYR A 238 12.48 -14.38 -30.10
C TYR A 238 11.09 -15.03 -30.07
N TYR A 239 10.50 -15.24 -31.25
CA TYR A 239 9.11 -15.66 -31.41
C TYR A 239 8.97 -17.11 -31.90
N ASP A 240 9.83 -17.99 -31.42
CA ASP A 240 9.69 -19.42 -31.64
C ASP A 240 8.70 -20.06 -30.65
N GLU A 241 8.03 -21.14 -31.06
CA GLU A 241 7.06 -21.87 -30.22
C GLU A 241 7.73 -22.32 -28.91
N ILE A 242 7.08 -22.07 -27.78
CA ILE A 242 7.52 -22.51 -26.46
C ILE A 242 6.42 -23.31 -25.77
N GLU A 243 6.72 -23.82 -24.58
CA GLU A 243 5.72 -24.51 -23.78
C GLU A 243 5.02 -23.49 -22.89
N THR A 244 3.68 -23.56 -22.84
CA THR A 244 2.85 -22.69 -21.99
C THR A 244 3.37 -22.68 -20.56
N ILE A 245 3.50 -21.49 -19.99
CA ILE A 245 4.12 -21.32 -18.68
C ILE A 245 3.09 -21.64 -17.59
N HIS A 246 3.43 -22.58 -16.72
CA HIS A 246 2.63 -22.96 -15.57
C HIS A 246 3.43 -22.76 -14.29
N ILE A 247 2.95 -21.88 -13.41
CA ILE A 247 3.55 -21.69 -12.08
C ILE A 247 3.19 -22.90 -11.21
N PRO A 248 4.17 -23.63 -10.63
CA PRO A 248 3.86 -24.81 -9.85
C PRO A 248 3.03 -24.46 -8.61
N GLU A 249 1.96 -25.23 -8.33
CA GLU A 249 1.12 -25.01 -7.14
C GLU A 249 1.92 -25.00 -5.83
N ALA A 250 3.00 -25.80 -5.75
CA ALA A 250 3.90 -25.80 -4.60
C ALA A 250 4.57 -24.43 -4.40
N VAL A 251 4.99 -23.76 -5.48
CA VAL A 251 5.56 -22.40 -5.39
C VAL A 251 4.50 -21.41 -4.91
N ILE A 252 3.29 -21.47 -5.48
CA ILE A 252 2.19 -20.57 -5.10
C ILE A 252 1.84 -20.71 -3.62
N ASN A 253 1.80 -21.94 -3.11
CA ASN A 253 1.32 -22.25 -1.76
C ASN A 253 2.41 -22.21 -0.68
N GLU A 254 3.68 -22.43 -1.03
CA GLU A 254 4.78 -22.59 -0.07
C GLU A 254 5.81 -21.46 -0.11
N ALA A 255 5.75 -20.57 -1.11
CA ALA A 255 6.65 -19.42 -1.15
C ALA A 255 6.49 -18.55 0.10
N MET A 256 7.62 -18.17 0.67
CA MET A 256 7.72 -17.26 1.78
C MET A 256 7.29 -15.86 1.33
N SER A 257 6.44 -15.19 2.10
CA SER A 257 6.15 -13.78 1.81
C SER A 257 7.40 -12.93 1.88
N TYR A 258 7.46 -11.85 1.12
CA TYR A 258 8.54 -10.88 1.24
C TYR A 258 8.66 -10.35 2.68
N GLY A 259 7.53 -10.14 3.35
CA GLY A 259 7.47 -9.77 4.77
C GLY A 259 8.12 -10.80 5.72
N GLU A 260 7.86 -12.10 5.52
CA GLU A 260 8.50 -13.18 6.30
C GLU A 260 9.99 -13.29 5.99
N TYR A 261 10.38 -13.07 4.73
CA TYR A 261 11.78 -13.07 4.30
C TYR A 261 12.57 -11.97 5.01
N ILE A 262 12.02 -10.75 5.09
CA ILE A 262 12.69 -9.62 5.75
C ILE A 262 12.65 -9.70 7.28
N SER A 263 11.61 -10.29 7.88
CA SER A 263 11.55 -10.47 9.34
C SER A 263 12.50 -11.57 9.85
N GLY A 264 13.10 -12.33 8.92
CA GLY A 264 13.71 -13.61 9.22
C GLY A 264 12.61 -14.62 9.56
N ARG A 265 12.66 -15.81 8.97
CA ARG A 265 11.70 -16.88 9.22
C ARG A 265 11.73 -17.28 10.70
N GLN A 266 10.96 -16.60 11.54
CA GLN A 266 10.47 -17.25 12.75
C GLN A 266 9.48 -18.29 12.25
N GLU A 267 9.71 -19.57 12.56
CA GLU A 267 8.69 -20.58 12.33
C GLU A 267 7.36 -20.01 12.86
N LYS A 268 6.35 -19.89 11.99
CA LYS A 268 4.95 -19.64 12.36
C LYS A 268 4.43 -20.84 13.17
N THR A 269 5.05 -21.12 14.31
CA THR A 269 4.59 -22.03 15.35
C THR A 269 4.17 -21.25 16.60
N GLU A 270 4.48 -19.94 16.69
CA GLU A 270 3.87 -19.07 17.69
C GLU A 270 2.47 -18.65 17.22
N GLU A 271 1.46 -18.98 18.03
CA GLU A 271 0.12 -18.41 17.87
C GLU A 271 0.25 -16.89 17.72
N VAL A 272 -0.42 -16.32 16.71
CA VAL A 272 -0.47 -14.85 16.53
C VAL A 272 -0.79 -14.22 17.88
N PRO A 273 0.06 -13.35 18.43
CA PRO A 273 -0.10 -12.84 19.78
C PRO A 273 -1.50 -12.23 19.95
N ILE A 274 -2.30 -12.80 20.85
CA ILE A 274 -3.61 -12.24 21.17
C ILE A 274 -3.36 -11.01 22.05
N GLU A 275 -3.54 -9.84 21.44
CA GLU A 275 -3.37 -8.55 22.11
C GLU A 275 -4.67 -8.10 22.77
N THR A 276 -4.62 -7.85 24.07
CA THR A 276 -5.68 -7.14 24.78
C THR A 276 -5.41 -5.64 24.69
N LYS A 277 -6.00 -4.99 23.68
CA LYS A 277 -5.91 -3.54 23.47
C LYS A 277 -6.92 -2.82 24.35
N GLY A 278 -6.49 -1.80 25.08
CA GLY A 278 -7.38 -1.02 25.94
C GLY A 278 -8.30 -0.05 25.20
N ILE A 279 -8.09 0.11 23.90
CA ILE A 279 -8.98 0.78 22.97
C ILE A 279 -8.69 0.24 21.56
N SER A 280 -9.70 0.13 20.70
CA SER A 280 -9.50 -0.26 19.31
C SER A 280 -8.66 0.77 18.56
N ASP A 281 -7.94 0.34 17.53
CA ASP A 281 -7.17 1.22 16.63
C ASP A 281 -8.07 2.31 16.04
N GLY A 282 -9.24 1.90 15.54
CA GLY A 282 -10.21 2.83 14.97
C GLY A 282 -10.70 3.88 15.95
N ASN A 283 -11.06 3.50 17.18
CA ASN A 283 -11.52 4.48 18.16
C ASN A 283 -10.37 5.40 18.61
N HIS A 284 -9.16 4.87 18.73
CA HIS A 284 -7.98 5.67 19.08
C HIS A 284 -7.70 6.75 18.03
N PHE A 285 -7.67 6.37 16.74
CA PHE A 285 -7.42 7.33 15.66
C PHE A 285 -8.58 8.29 15.40
N ASN A 286 -9.77 7.99 15.92
CA ASN A 286 -10.94 8.87 15.88
C ASN A 286 -11.16 9.66 17.18
N GLY A 287 -10.10 9.93 17.94
CA GLY A 287 -10.12 10.84 19.09
C GLY A 287 -10.08 10.17 20.46
N ALA A 288 -10.18 8.84 20.52
CA ALA A 288 -10.05 8.06 21.75
C ALA A 288 -11.01 8.52 22.87
N ASN A 289 -12.30 8.70 22.52
CA ASN A 289 -13.32 9.17 23.45
C ASN A 289 -14.11 8.03 24.09
N PHE A 290 -14.30 6.92 23.36
CA PHE A 290 -15.09 5.78 23.75
C PHE A 290 -14.26 4.50 23.75
N THR A 291 -14.37 3.73 24.84
CA THR A 291 -13.86 2.36 24.94
C THR A 291 -14.80 1.50 25.79
N SER A 292 -14.59 0.19 25.83
CA SER A 292 -15.42 -0.74 26.60
C SER A 292 -14.59 -1.87 27.20
N ASP A 293 -15.04 -2.38 28.35
CA ASP A 293 -14.56 -3.63 28.95
C ASP A 293 -15.50 -4.82 28.69
N GLY A 294 -16.46 -4.66 27.77
CA GLY A 294 -17.48 -5.66 27.43
C GLY A 294 -18.74 -5.60 28.31
N GLU A 295 -18.68 -5.01 29.50
CA GLU A 295 -19.87 -4.77 30.34
C GLU A 295 -20.32 -3.31 30.32
N TRP A 296 -19.35 -2.39 30.36
CA TRP A 296 -19.57 -0.95 30.42
C TRP A 296 -18.92 -0.27 29.22
N ILE A 297 -19.56 0.80 28.76
CA ILE A 297 -18.97 1.75 27.84
C ILE A 297 -18.49 2.95 28.65
N TYR A 298 -17.25 3.36 28.40
CA TYR A 298 -16.59 4.48 29.06
C TYR A 298 -16.43 5.62 28.06
N PHE A 299 -16.63 6.83 28.55
CA PHE A 299 -16.64 8.04 27.73
C PHE A 299 -15.87 9.18 28.38
N ILE A 300 -15.08 9.89 27.58
CA ILE A 300 -14.41 11.14 27.92
C ILE A 300 -14.56 12.15 26.77
N ASP A 301 -14.69 13.43 27.10
CA ASP A 301 -14.65 14.52 26.12
C ASP A 301 -14.13 15.79 26.77
N HIS A 302 -12.81 15.92 26.87
CA HIS A 302 -12.16 17.09 27.46
C HIS A 302 -12.50 18.43 26.79
N LEU A 303 -13.11 18.45 25.60
CA LEU A 303 -13.48 19.68 24.91
C LEU A 303 -14.87 20.18 25.31
N ALA A 304 -15.81 19.28 25.59
CA ALA A 304 -17.19 19.63 25.92
C ALA A 304 -17.61 19.26 27.36
N HIS A 305 -17.03 18.21 27.94
CA HIS A 305 -17.45 17.59 29.19
C HIS A 305 -16.26 17.08 30.03
N ASP A 306 -15.89 17.82 31.07
CA ASP A 306 -14.89 17.36 32.04
C ASP A 306 -15.37 16.14 32.83
N GLY A 307 -14.49 15.17 33.00
CA GLY A 307 -14.72 13.95 33.77
C GLY A 307 -14.59 12.66 32.96
N ILE A 308 -14.64 11.55 33.69
CA ILE A 308 -14.77 10.21 33.11
C ILE A 308 -16.19 9.73 33.40
N TYR A 309 -16.89 9.27 32.35
CA TYR A 309 -18.25 8.79 32.41
C TYR A 309 -18.30 7.30 32.06
N ARG A 310 -19.33 6.61 32.56
CA ARG A 310 -19.67 5.26 32.11
C ARG A 310 -21.17 5.04 32.02
N PHE A 311 -21.56 4.12 31.16
CA PHE A 311 -22.95 3.68 31.00
C PHE A 311 -22.99 2.25 30.45
N LYS A 312 -24.12 1.58 30.67
CA LYS A 312 -24.39 0.31 29.98
C LYS A 312 -25.05 0.60 28.65
N LYS A 313 -24.81 -0.26 27.67
CA LYS A 313 -25.43 -0.16 26.34
C LYS A 313 -26.96 -0.05 26.41
N GLU A 314 -27.61 -0.84 27.25
CA GLU A 314 -29.07 -0.82 27.45
C GLU A 314 -29.59 0.47 28.13
N ASP A 315 -28.70 1.24 28.76
CA ASP A 315 -29.02 2.45 29.51
C ASP A 315 -28.56 3.73 28.78
N ILE A 316 -28.07 3.63 27.54
CA ILE A 316 -27.56 4.76 26.75
C ILE A 316 -28.53 5.95 26.68
N ASP A 317 -29.84 5.67 26.64
CA ASP A 317 -30.89 6.69 26.57
C ASP A 317 -31.28 7.28 27.94
N LYS A 318 -30.77 6.73 29.04
CA LYS A 318 -30.99 7.25 30.41
C LYS A 318 -29.93 8.27 30.83
N GLY A 319 -28.96 8.54 29.95
CA GLY A 319 -27.83 9.42 30.19
C GLY A 319 -26.65 8.73 30.85
N MET A 320 -25.50 9.41 30.83
CA MET A 320 -24.22 8.84 31.27
C MET A 320 -23.95 9.17 32.75
N ASN A 321 -23.35 8.22 33.49
CA ASN A 321 -22.98 8.44 34.89
C ASN A 321 -21.52 8.87 34.98
N LYS A 322 -21.27 10.04 35.57
CA LYS A 322 -19.90 10.47 35.89
C LYS A 322 -19.33 9.61 37.02
N ILE A 323 -18.13 9.08 36.84
CA ILE A 323 -17.39 8.32 37.86
C ILE A 323 -16.21 9.08 38.45
N SER A 324 -15.75 10.15 37.78
CA SER A 324 -14.69 11.01 38.29
C SER A 324 -14.73 12.39 37.63
N ASP A 325 -14.35 13.44 38.37
CA ASP A 325 -14.24 14.83 37.88
C ASP A 325 -12.83 15.18 37.35
N VAL A 326 -11.99 14.18 37.10
CA VAL A 326 -10.65 14.41 36.51
C VAL A 326 -10.74 14.94 35.08
N SER A 327 -9.77 15.77 34.69
CA SER A 327 -9.59 16.09 33.27
C SER A 327 -8.91 14.89 32.59
N ALA A 328 -9.52 14.38 31.53
CA ALA A 328 -9.08 13.16 30.88
C ALA A 328 -9.25 13.26 29.36
N SER A 329 -8.18 12.91 28.65
CA SER A 329 -8.14 12.70 27.20
C SER A 329 -7.52 11.33 26.90
N ASN A 330 -7.77 10.79 25.71
CA ASN A 330 -7.20 9.53 25.22
C ASN A 330 -7.38 8.30 26.14
N ILE A 331 -8.64 7.85 26.27
CA ILE A 331 -9.01 6.76 27.18
C ILE A 331 -8.50 5.41 26.70
N ASN A 332 -7.97 4.62 27.64
CA ASN A 332 -7.65 3.22 27.47
C ASN A 332 -8.19 2.45 28.68
N ILE A 333 -8.71 1.25 28.51
CA ILE A 333 -9.24 0.43 29.61
C ILE A 333 -8.62 -0.95 29.65
N THR A 334 -8.26 -1.42 30.84
CA THR A 334 -7.82 -2.80 31.07
C THR A 334 -8.78 -3.49 32.02
N GLU A 335 -8.48 -4.74 32.39
CA GLU A 335 -9.30 -5.49 33.34
C GLU A 335 -9.53 -4.72 34.66
N HIS A 336 -8.51 -3.98 35.13
CA HIS A 336 -8.51 -3.35 36.44
C HIS A 336 -8.53 -1.81 36.41
N TRP A 337 -8.00 -1.18 35.35
CA TRP A 337 -7.69 0.24 35.35
C TRP A 337 -8.25 0.95 34.12
N ILE A 338 -8.59 2.23 34.31
CA ILE A 338 -8.77 3.19 33.23
C ILE A 338 -7.50 4.03 33.18
N TYR A 339 -6.82 4.01 32.04
CA TYR A 339 -5.67 4.85 31.73
C TYR A 339 -6.11 6.02 30.88
N TYR A 340 -5.53 7.19 31.14
CA TYR A 340 -5.85 8.41 30.42
C TYR A 340 -4.71 9.41 30.53
N GLN A 341 -4.75 10.43 29.67
CA GLN A 341 -3.84 11.56 29.70
C GLN A 341 -4.56 12.75 30.34
N ASP A 342 -3.90 13.45 31.27
CA ASP A 342 -4.46 14.65 31.91
C ASP A 342 -3.97 15.92 31.19
N PRO A 343 -4.82 16.60 30.38
CA PRO A 343 -4.42 17.79 29.64
C PRO A 343 -4.06 18.99 30.54
N THR A 344 -4.46 18.96 31.81
CA THR A 344 -4.20 20.03 32.78
C THR A 344 -2.87 19.87 33.50
N ASP A 345 -2.20 18.73 33.32
CA ASP A 345 -0.92 18.37 33.89
C ASP A 345 0.00 17.85 32.78
N ASP A 346 0.32 18.70 31.80
CA ASP A 346 1.27 18.43 30.70
C ASP A 346 1.07 17.07 29.98
N ASN A 347 -0.18 16.63 29.80
CA ASN A 347 -0.55 15.33 29.21
C ASN A 347 0.09 14.11 29.90
N HIS A 348 0.46 14.23 31.18
CA HIS A 348 0.94 13.11 31.97
C HIS A 348 -0.07 11.96 31.98
N ILE A 349 0.45 10.73 32.00
CA ILE A 349 -0.38 9.53 31.99
C ILE A 349 -0.78 9.17 33.43
N TYR A 350 -2.08 9.07 33.65
CA TYR A 350 -2.70 8.65 34.90
C TYR A 350 -3.44 7.34 34.71
N ARG A 351 -3.69 6.66 35.84
CA ARG A 351 -4.67 5.58 35.92
C ARG A 351 -5.59 5.77 37.11
N ILE A 352 -6.81 5.26 36.98
CA ILE A 352 -7.86 5.28 38.01
C ILE A 352 -8.64 3.97 37.96
N LYS A 353 -9.13 3.48 39.10
CA LYS A 353 -9.97 2.28 39.09
C LYS A 353 -11.27 2.54 38.34
N LYS A 354 -11.88 1.47 37.82
CA LYS A 354 -13.15 1.53 37.06
C LYS A 354 -14.35 2.08 37.85
N ASP A 355 -14.23 2.20 39.17
CA ASP A 355 -15.20 2.82 40.08
C ASP A 355 -14.90 4.30 40.42
N GLY A 356 -13.80 4.86 39.90
CA GLY A 356 -13.36 6.24 40.15
C GLY A 356 -12.44 6.40 41.36
N SER A 357 -12.06 5.32 42.05
CA SER A 357 -11.13 5.38 43.19
C SER A 357 -9.66 5.22 42.79
N ASP A 358 -8.75 5.43 43.75
CA ASP A 358 -7.31 5.15 43.64
C ASP A 358 -6.62 5.77 42.41
N LYS A 359 -6.92 7.04 42.12
CA LYS A 359 -6.22 7.81 41.10
C LYS A 359 -4.73 7.90 41.41
N GLU A 360 -3.90 7.53 40.45
CA GLU A 360 -2.44 7.68 40.56
C GLU A 360 -1.78 8.00 39.22
N LYS A 361 -0.66 8.72 39.30
CA LYS A 361 0.17 9.05 38.14
C LYS A 361 1.00 7.81 37.76
N SER A 362 0.85 7.35 36.52
CA SER A 362 1.55 6.17 36.00
C SER A 362 2.93 6.52 35.42
N LEU A 363 3.04 7.68 34.75
CA LEU A 363 4.29 8.19 34.18
C LEU A 363 4.42 9.70 34.42
N TYR A 364 5.66 10.14 34.64
CA TYR A 364 6.01 11.53 35.01
C TYR A 364 6.62 12.33 33.84
N HIS A 365 6.51 11.84 32.61
CA HIS A 365 6.96 12.53 31.41
C HIS A 365 5.75 12.94 30.57
N ASN A 366 5.90 14.01 29.80
CA ASN A 366 4.90 14.46 28.84
C ASN A 366 4.79 13.42 27.73
N ALA A 367 3.64 12.77 27.64
CA ALA A 367 3.39 11.73 26.68
C ALA A 367 2.18 12.11 25.81
N ILE A 368 2.15 11.66 24.57
CA ILE A 368 1.01 11.81 23.66
C ILE A 368 0.75 10.50 22.91
N GLY A 369 -0.50 10.28 22.48
CA GLY A 369 -0.86 9.08 21.72
C GLY A 369 -0.74 7.79 22.53
N LEU A 370 -1.21 7.82 23.78
CA LEU A 370 -1.19 6.66 24.68
C LEU A 370 -1.98 5.47 24.11
N ARG A 371 -1.34 4.30 24.11
CA ARG A 371 -1.93 2.99 23.83
C ARG A 371 -1.58 2.05 24.99
N VAL A 372 -2.55 1.34 25.52
CA VAL A 372 -2.32 0.31 26.54
C VAL A 372 -2.65 -1.06 25.94
N ILE A 373 -1.66 -1.93 25.85
CA ILE A 373 -1.79 -3.26 25.22
C ILE A 373 -1.11 -4.27 26.12
N ASN A 374 -1.84 -5.30 26.57
CA ASN A 374 -1.35 -6.31 27.52
C ASN A 374 -0.67 -5.67 28.75
N ASP A 375 -1.34 -4.67 29.37
CA ASP A 375 -0.84 -3.85 30.49
C ASP A 375 0.50 -3.11 30.26
N THR A 376 0.96 -3.06 29.00
CA THR A 376 2.14 -2.31 28.57
C THR A 376 1.70 -0.99 27.95
N LEU A 377 2.38 0.10 28.32
CA LEU A 377 2.09 1.45 27.84
C LEU A 377 2.99 1.75 26.65
N TYR A 378 2.38 2.12 25.53
CA TYR A 378 3.05 2.64 24.34
C TYR A 378 2.64 4.10 24.16
N TYR A 379 3.61 4.98 23.99
CA TYR A 379 3.34 6.41 23.90
C TYR A 379 4.49 7.12 23.21
N LYS A 380 4.22 8.30 22.67
CA LYS A 380 5.25 9.20 22.16
C LYS A 380 5.66 10.15 23.28
N ASP A 381 6.96 10.27 23.54
CA ASP A 381 7.45 11.34 24.42
C ASP A 381 7.33 12.67 23.67
N PHE A 382 6.76 13.68 24.33
CA PHE A 382 6.67 15.04 23.81
C PHE A 382 7.40 15.99 24.77
N ALA A 383 8.73 15.87 24.84
CA ALA A 383 9.58 16.71 25.67
C ALA A 383 9.79 18.14 25.10
N GLY A 384 8.80 18.69 24.38
CA GLY A 384 8.88 20.02 23.77
C GLY A 384 9.89 20.16 22.62
N THR A 385 10.52 19.07 22.20
CA THR A 385 11.28 18.96 20.95
C THR A 385 10.39 18.33 19.89
N ASN A 386 10.67 18.56 18.60
CA ASN A 386 10.00 17.84 17.50
C ASN A 386 10.32 16.33 17.50
N ASN A 387 11.01 15.82 18.53
CA ASN A 387 11.32 14.42 18.67
C ASN A 387 10.10 13.69 19.24
N ARG A 388 9.49 12.83 18.43
CA ARG A 388 8.24 12.10 18.70
C ARG A 388 8.47 10.59 18.78
N SER A 389 9.61 10.16 19.36
CA SER A 389 9.96 8.74 19.46
C SER A 389 8.90 7.93 20.20
N LEU A 390 8.66 6.69 19.75
CA LEU A 390 7.82 5.71 20.42
C LEU A 390 8.57 5.08 21.58
N TYR A 391 7.96 5.14 22.76
CA TYR A 391 8.43 4.45 23.95
C TYR A 391 7.47 3.32 24.34
N GLN A 392 8.05 2.27 24.90
CA GLN A 392 7.35 1.20 25.58
C GLN A 392 7.69 1.23 27.07
N SER A 393 6.69 1.26 27.95
CA SER A 393 6.84 1.17 29.40
C SER A 393 6.04 0.01 29.98
N LYS A 394 6.73 -0.92 30.66
CA LYS A 394 6.09 -1.99 31.43
C LYS A 394 5.94 -1.55 32.88
N LEU A 395 4.71 -1.51 33.37
CA LEU A 395 4.41 -1.14 34.76
C LEU A 395 4.54 -2.38 35.65
N SER A 396 5.40 -2.31 36.67
CA SER A 396 5.38 -3.27 37.78
C SER A 396 5.09 -2.55 39.09
N SER A 397 4.71 -3.30 40.13
CA SER A 397 4.43 -2.74 41.46
C SER A 397 5.65 -2.11 42.15
N ALA A 398 6.87 -2.37 41.67
CA ALA A 398 8.11 -1.90 42.27
C ALA A 398 8.93 -0.95 41.37
N THR A 399 8.93 -1.18 40.05
CA THR A 399 9.74 -0.43 39.08
C THR A 399 9.05 -0.30 37.72
N THR A 400 9.20 0.83 37.07
CA THR A 400 8.84 1.01 35.65
C THR A 400 10.09 0.82 34.79
N THR A 401 10.00 0.02 33.73
CA THR A 401 11.08 -0.14 32.75
C THR A 401 10.62 0.42 31.41
N THR A 402 11.45 1.27 30.80
CA THR A 402 11.13 2.01 29.58
C THR A 402 12.18 1.78 28.50
N PHE A 403 11.75 1.62 27.24
CA PHE A 403 12.59 1.45 26.06
C PHE A 403 12.13 2.37 24.93
N SER A 404 13.06 2.85 24.08
CA SER A 404 12.72 3.50 22.79
C SER A 404 12.63 2.43 21.71
N LEU A 405 11.52 2.41 20.97
CA LEU A 405 11.27 1.50 19.85
C LEU A 405 11.68 2.15 18.54
N VAL A 406 11.00 3.24 18.18
CA VAL A 406 11.12 3.94 16.89
C VAL A 406 11.39 5.41 17.15
N ASP A 407 12.36 5.99 16.46
CA ASP A 407 12.63 7.42 16.53
C ASP A 407 11.83 8.17 15.45
N HIS A 408 11.38 9.39 15.78
CA HIS A 408 10.73 10.31 14.84
C HIS A 408 9.57 9.73 14.01
N LEU A 409 8.39 9.59 14.62
CA LEU A 409 7.17 9.14 13.93
C LEU A 409 5.98 10.09 14.11
N PHE A 410 5.08 10.07 13.14
CA PHE A 410 3.83 10.83 13.17
C PHE A 410 2.73 10.08 13.94
N ARG A 411 2.46 8.83 13.57
CA ARG A 411 1.36 8.01 14.09
C ARG A 411 1.78 6.55 14.16
N PHE A 412 1.27 5.79 15.14
CA PHE A 412 1.61 4.37 15.27
C PHE A 412 0.41 3.54 15.73
N THR A 413 0.47 2.24 15.46
CA THR A 413 -0.26 1.22 16.21
C THR A 413 0.65 0.02 16.44
N ILE A 414 0.30 -0.78 17.45
CA ILE A 414 0.92 -2.07 17.72
C ILE A 414 -0.10 -3.12 17.32
N HIS A 415 0.35 -4.12 16.57
CA HIS A 415 -0.51 -5.17 16.08
C HIS A 415 0.27 -6.42 15.70
N GLN A 416 -0.17 -7.59 16.18
CA GLN A 416 0.43 -8.89 15.91
C GLN A 416 1.96 -8.91 16.16
N GLY A 417 2.41 -8.29 17.25
CA GLY A 417 3.83 -8.28 17.60
C GLY A 417 4.68 -7.24 16.86
N ASN A 418 4.08 -6.42 15.99
CA ASN A 418 4.78 -5.41 15.20
C ASN A 418 4.33 -3.98 15.55
N VAL A 419 5.21 -3.02 15.28
CA VAL A 419 4.91 -1.59 15.24
C VAL A 419 4.65 -1.19 13.79
N PHE A 420 3.42 -0.79 13.48
CA PHE A 420 3.10 -0.11 12.23
C PHE A 420 3.06 1.39 12.49
N TYR A 421 3.81 2.17 11.72
CA TYR A 421 3.93 3.59 11.98
C TYR A 421 4.07 4.42 10.70
N LEU A 422 3.54 5.65 10.76
CA LEU A 422 3.79 6.67 9.75
C LEU A 422 5.02 7.47 10.12
N THR A 423 5.90 7.68 9.16
CA THR A 423 6.95 8.70 9.23
C THR A 423 6.33 10.10 9.24
N ASP A 424 7.16 11.12 9.47
CA ASP A 424 6.71 12.52 9.39
C ASP A 424 6.27 12.92 7.98
N ASP A 425 6.74 12.20 6.97
CA ASP A 425 6.43 12.36 5.55
C ASP A 425 5.28 11.47 5.08
N PHE A 426 4.58 10.84 6.04
CA PHE A 426 3.38 10.03 5.82
C PHE A 426 3.59 8.72 5.05
N TYR A 427 4.80 8.17 4.98
CA TYR A 427 5.01 6.81 4.51
C TYR A 427 4.76 5.80 5.64
N LEU A 428 4.11 4.68 5.31
CA LEU A 428 3.80 3.63 6.29
C LEU A 428 4.95 2.63 6.36
N PHE A 429 5.44 2.39 7.57
CA PHE A 429 6.53 1.48 7.86
C PHE A 429 6.09 0.41 8.88
N VAL A 430 6.82 -0.69 8.88
CA VAL A 430 6.71 -1.77 9.87
C VAL A 430 8.07 -2.06 10.50
N THR A 431 8.07 -2.35 11.80
CA THR A 431 9.24 -2.86 12.55
C THR A 431 8.78 -3.78 13.67
N ASP A 432 9.68 -4.61 14.17
CA ASP A 432 9.42 -5.53 15.28
C ASP A 432 9.29 -4.79 16.64
N LEU A 433 8.64 -5.42 17.61
CA LEU A 433 8.50 -4.89 18.98
C LEU A 433 9.76 -5.02 19.85
N ASP A 434 10.78 -5.77 19.43
CA ASP A 434 12.04 -5.88 20.15
C ASP A 434 12.80 -4.54 20.08
N PRO A 435 13.00 -3.85 21.22
CA PRO A 435 13.74 -2.59 21.24
C PRO A 435 15.20 -2.72 20.77
N ASN A 436 15.75 -3.94 20.72
CA ASN A 436 17.09 -4.21 20.22
C ASN A 436 17.15 -4.41 18.70
N ASN A 437 16.01 -4.67 18.05
CA ASN A 437 15.90 -4.72 16.61
C ASN A 437 15.57 -3.32 16.08
N LYS A 438 16.44 -2.76 15.23
CA LYS A 438 16.27 -1.43 14.63
C LYS A 438 15.93 -1.49 13.14
N MET A 439 15.76 -2.69 12.58
CA MET A 439 15.33 -2.84 11.19
C MET A 439 13.89 -2.37 11.04
N ASN A 440 13.65 -1.50 10.07
CA ASN A 440 12.32 -1.06 9.68
C ASN A 440 12.21 -1.15 8.15
N PHE A 441 10.97 -1.26 7.67
CA PHE A 441 10.69 -1.45 6.26
C PHE A 441 9.48 -0.64 5.83
N PRO A 442 9.51 0.01 4.66
CA PRO A 442 8.32 0.62 4.10
C PRO A 442 7.30 -0.47 3.79
N LEU A 443 6.09 -0.36 4.35
CA LEU A 443 4.94 -1.19 4.04
C LEU A 443 4.21 -0.67 2.78
N THR A 444 4.34 0.62 2.47
CA THR A 444 3.78 1.24 1.26
C THR A 444 4.87 2.02 0.51
N ASN A 445 4.75 2.07 -0.82
CA ASN A 445 5.54 2.96 -1.69
C ASN A 445 4.91 4.34 -1.90
N HIS A 446 3.81 4.63 -1.21
CA HIS A 446 3.05 5.86 -1.36
C HIS A 446 2.66 6.40 0.00
N GLN A 447 2.37 7.71 0.04
CA GLN A 447 1.93 8.38 1.24
C GLN A 447 0.54 7.89 1.69
N VAL A 448 0.39 7.76 3.00
CA VAL A 448 -0.79 7.23 3.67
C VAL A 448 -1.43 8.31 4.57
N GLY A 449 -2.75 8.39 4.52
CA GLY A 449 -3.58 9.21 5.41
C GLY A 449 -3.75 8.56 6.77
N MET A 450 -4.97 8.44 7.25
CA MET A 450 -5.23 7.60 8.42
C MET A 450 -5.02 6.12 8.08
N PHE A 451 -4.51 5.34 9.03
CA PHE A 451 -4.41 3.89 8.92
C PHE A 451 -4.88 3.21 10.22
N GLN A 452 -5.27 1.93 10.14
CA GLN A 452 -5.75 1.09 11.24
C GLN A 452 -5.31 -0.35 11.00
N ALA A 453 -4.86 -1.04 12.05
CA ALA A 453 -4.57 -2.47 11.95
C ALA A 453 -5.77 -3.28 12.48
N LYS A 454 -6.16 -4.31 11.74
CA LYS A 454 -7.24 -5.21 12.13
C LYS A 454 -7.05 -6.58 11.50
N ASP A 455 -7.07 -7.62 12.34
CA ASP A 455 -6.85 -9.02 11.95
C ASP A 455 -5.56 -9.17 11.12
N GLY A 456 -5.60 -9.76 9.93
CA GLY A 456 -4.41 -9.90 9.07
C GLY A 456 -4.10 -8.68 8.19
N PHE A 457 -4.72 -7.51 8.42
CA PHE A 457 -4.67 -6.38 7.49
C PHE A 457 -4.36 -5.03 8.16
N ILE A 458 -3.71 -4.16 7.40
CA ILE A 458 -3.68 -2.71 7.60
C ILE A 458 -4.63 -2.05 6.61
N TYR A 459 -5.62 -1.32 7.12
CA TYR A 459 -6.54 -0.50 6.34
C TYR A 459 -6.06 0.94 6.36
N TYR A 460 -6.11 1.65 5.25
CA TYR A 460 -5.52 2.97 5.17
C TYR A 460 -6.11 3.84 4.06
N GLU A 461 -6.01 5.16 4.22
CA GLU A 461 -6.33 6.14 3.18
C GLU A 461 -5.12 6.33 2.26
N ASN A 462 -5.26 6.07 0.96
CA ASN A 462 -4.19 6.25 -0.01
C ASN A 462 -4.15 7.70 -0.49
N ARG A 463 -3.13 8.49 -0.10
CA ARG A 463 -3.06 9.91 -0.47
C ARG A 463 -2.83 10.15 -1.95
N HIS A 464 -2.16 9.21 -2.62
CA HIS A 464 -1.90 9.29 -4.06
C HIS A 464 -3.18 9.06 -4.88
N ASP A 465 -4.16 8.34 -4.31
CA ASP A 465 -5.47 8.09 -4.89
C ASP A 465 -6.58 8.80 -4.11
N GLY A 466 -6.38 10.09 -3.85
CA GLY A 466 -7.39 10.99 -3.30
C GLY A 466 -7.98 10.57 -1.95
N ASN A 467 -7.17 9.98 -1.06
CA ASN A 467 -7.58 9.39 0.23
C ASN A 467 -8.75 8.39 0.12
N THR A 468 -8.86 7.67 -1.00
CA THR A 468 -9.71 6.48 -1.04
C THR A 468 -9.13 5.39 -0.11
N ILE A 469 -9.99 4.53 0.42
CA ILE A 469 -9.60 3.53 1.43
C ILE A 469 -9.11 2.28 0.72
N TYR A 470 -7.94 1.82 1.14
CA TYR A 470 -7.28 0.58 0.74
C TYR A 470 -7.10 -0.33 1.95
N ARG A 471 -6.77 -1.59 1.70
CA ARG A 471 -6.12 -2.45 2.70
C ARG A 471 -4.92 -3.17 2.12
N THR A 472 -3.98 -3.53 2.99
CA THR A 472 -2.89 -4.46 2.71
C THR A 472 -2.78 -5.51 3.79
N PRO A 473 -2.42 -6.76 3.48
CA PRO A 473 -1.91 -7.68 4.48
C PRO A 473 -0.84 -7.05 5.37
N THR A 474 -0.74 -7.51 6.62
CA THR A 474 0.23 -6.99 7.61
C THR A 474 1.70 -7.26 7.25
N ASP A 475 1.94 -8.16 6.30
CA ASP A 475 3.24 -8.45 5.70
C ASP A 475 3.56 -7.57 4.46
N GLY A 476 2.61 -6.72 4.02
CA GLY A 476 2.82 -5.78 2.90
C GLY A 476 2.65 -6.38 1.52
N GLU A 477 2.08 -7.58 1.41
CA GLU A 477 2.05 -8.37 0.18
C GLU A 477 1.03 -7.94 -0.88
N ARG A 478 0.07 -7.05 -0.65
CA ARG A 478 -0.93 -6.69 -1.67
C ARG A 478 -1.74 -5.49 -1.24
N PHE A 479 -1.97 -4.55 -2.14
CA PHE A 479 -2.90 -3.45 -1.89
C PHE A 479 -4.23 -3.70 -2.57
N GLU A 480 -5.33 -3.49 -1.85
CA GLU A 480 -6.68 -3.66 -2.35
C GLU A 480 -7.49 -2.40 -2.12
N LYS A 481 -7.93 -1.75 -3.20
CA LYS A 481 -8.85 -0.61 -3.13
C LYS A 481 -10.22 -1.08 -2.64
N LEU A 482 -10.74 -0.42 -1.61
CA LEU A 482 -12.04 -0.74 -1.00
C LEU A 482 -13.09 0.29 -1.38
N THR A 483 -12.77 1.59 -1.37
CA THR A 483 -13.71 2.66 -1.73
C THR A 483 -13.29 3.39 -3.00
N ASN A 484 -14.26 3.99 -3.70
CA ASN A 484 -14.04 4.82 -4.90
C ASN A 484 -14.24 6.32 -4.64
N VAL A 485 -14.42 6.71 -3.38
CA VAL A 485 -14.65 8.09 -2.95
C VAL A 485 -13.68 8.44 -1.83
N GLU A 486 -13.30 9.71 -1.77
CA GLU A 486 -12.41 10.25 -0.72
C GLU A 486 -13.01 10.02 0.67
N SER A 487 -12.16 9.52 1.58
CA SER A 487 -12.44 9.42 3.02
C SER A 487 -11.67 10.48 3.80
N GLN A 488 -12.33 11.08 4.79
CA GLN A 488 -11.70 11.94 5.81
C GLN A 488 -12.02 11.39 7.19
N GLY A 489 -11.56 10.17 7.47
CA GLY A 489 -11.88 9.46 8.69
C GLY A 489 -12.74 8.22 8.43
N PHE A 490 -12.23 7.08 8.88
CA PHE A 490 -12.90 5.79 8.90
C PHE A 490 -12.67 5.04 10.22
N ASN A 491 -13.40 3.95 10.44
CA ASN A 491 -13.23 3.01 11.54
C ASN A 491 -13.57 1.60 11.07
N VAL A 492 -12.69 0.63 11.34
CA VAL A 492 -12.81 -0.74 10.84
C VAL A 492 -13.28 -1.69 11.92
N THR A 493 -14.26 -2.53 11.58
CA THR A 493 -14.70 -3.69 12.37
C THR A 493 -14.48 -4.98 11.58
N ASP A 494 -14.71 -6.13 12.22
CA ASP A 494 -14.53 -7.46 11.63
C ASP A 494 -15.28 -7.63 10.28
N ASP A 495 -16.40 -6.93 10.13
CA ASP A 495 -17.35 -7.07 9.03
C ASP A 495 -17.47 -5.82 8.14
N SER A 496 -16.99 -4.66 8.56
CA SER A 496 -17.34 -3.40 7.90
C SER A 496 -16.35 -2.27 8.15
N ILE A 497 -16.41 -1.25 7.28
CA ILE A 497 -15.74 0.03 7.44
C ILE A 497 -16.79 1.12 7.55
N TYR A 498 -16.70 1.95 8.58
CA TYR A 498 -17.55 3.13 8.76
C TYR A 498 -16.72 4.36 8.41
N PHE A 499 -17.09 5.14 7.40
CA PHE A 499 -16.26 6.22 6.88
C PHE A 499 -17.07 7.46 6.49
N THR A 500 -16.38 8.59 6.35
CA THR A 500 -16.97 9.83 5.83
C THR A 500 -16.80 9.91 4.32
N ASN A 501 -17.86 10.23 3.59
CA ASN A 501 -17.80 10.45 2.14
C ASN A 501 -17.72 11.94 1.84
N VAL A 502 -16.58 12.40 1.32
CA VAL A 502 -16.36 13.83 1.00
C VAL A 502 -17.28 14.33 -0.12
N ASP A 503 -17.55 13.51 -1.13
CA ASP A 503 -18.43 13.87 -2.26
C ASP A 503 -19.88 14.12 -1.80
N ASP A 504 -20.28 13.53 -0.67
CA ASP A 504 -21.56 13.73 -0.02
C ASP A 504 -21.44 14.54 1.28
N ASN A 505 -20.62 15.60 1.25
CA ASN A 505 -20.49 16.57 2.35
C ASN A 505 -20.19 15.91 3.71
N LEU A 506 -19.25 14.96 3.69
CA LEU A 506 -18.81 14.15 4.84
C LEU A 506 -19.91 13.25 5.43
N GLY A 507 -20.87 12.80 4.60
CA GLY A 507 -21.88 11.81 4.98
C GLY A 507 -21.27 10.59 5.66
N LEU A 508 -21.96 10.02 6.66
CA LEU A 508 -21.53 8.77 7.31
C LEU A 508 -21.98 7.59 6.46
N TYR A 509 -21.04 6.74 6.07
CA TYR A 509 -21.29 5.55 5.27
C TYR A 509 -20.75 4.29 5.95
N LYS A 510 -21.38 3.16 5.62
CA LYS A 510 -20.92 1.80 5.91
C LYS A 510 -20.50 1.14 4.59
N TYR A 511 -19.31 0.57 4.58
CA TYR A 511 -18.84 -0.36 3.55
C TYR A 511 -18.80 -1.76 4.15
N ASP A 512 -19.43 -2.72 3.50
CA ASP A 512 -19.48 -4.12 3.94
C ASP A 512 -18.32 -4.91 3.31
N LEU A 513 -17.48 -5.55 4.14
CA LEU A 513 -16.24 -6.19 3.67
C LEU A 513 -16.49 -7.47 2.87
N GLU A 514 -17.63 -8.14 3.09
CA GLU A 514 -18.00 -9.38 2.40
C GLU A 514 -18.67 -9.07 1.06
N THR A 515 -19.73 -8.27 1.08
CA THR A 515 -20.57 -7.97 -0.08
C THR A 515 -20.02 -6.85 -0.96
N ARG A 516 -19.10 -6.02 -0.44
CA ARG A 516 -18.55 -4.82 -1.10
C ARG A 516 -19.59 -3.74 -1.35
N GLU A 517 -20.74 -3.84 -0.70
CA GLU A 517 -21.80 -2.84 -0.78
C GLU A 517 -21.53 -1.64 0.13
N THR A 518 -21.94 -0.47 -0.32
CA THR A 518 -21.79 0.80 0.41
C THR A 518 -23.17 1.38 0.70
N THR A 519 -23.45 1.70 1.96
CA THR A 519 -24.74 2.23 2.43
C THR A 519 -24.55 3.51 3.24
N LYS A 520 -25.32 4.56 2.94
CA LYS A 520 -25.35 5.78 3.74
C LYS A 520 -26.11 5.56 5.04
N LEU A 521 -25.54 5.98 6.17
CA LEU A 521 -26.11 5.84 7.50
C LEU A 521 -26.69 7.16 8.05
N ASP A 522 -25.99 8.28 7.87
CA ASP A 522 -26.44 9.62 8.30
C ASP A 522 -25.76 10.72 7.47
N ASP A 523 -26.29 11.94 7.55
CA ASP A 523 -25.66 13.14 7.00
C ASP A 523 -24.55 13.64 7.92
N ARG A 524 -23.40 13.99 7.34
CA ARG A 524 -22.26 14.70 7.95
C ARG A 524 -21.81 14.17 9.34
N ALA A 525 -20.74 13.40 9.37
CA ALA A 525 -20.14 12.86 10.60
C ALA A 525 -18.65 13.19 10.74
N PHE A 526 -18.18 13.15 11.98
CA PHE A 526 -16.77 13.28 12.37
C PHE A 526 -16.47 12.32 13.52
N SER A 527 -15.20 12.00 13.76
CA SER A 527 -14.75 11.25 14.96
C SER A 527 -15.50 9.92 15.14
N ILE A 528 -15.49 9.06 14.11
CA ILE A 528 -16.28 7.81 14.06
C ILE A 528 -15.68 6.78 15.03
N GLN A 529 -16.43 6.38 16.05
CA GLN A 529 -16.01 5.40 17.05
C GLN A 529 -17.03 4.27 17.13
N VAL A 530 -16.58 3.02 17.13
CA VAL A 530 -17.44 1.86 17.05
C VAL A 530 -17.21 0.97 18.28
N ILE A 531 -18.29 0.59 18.94
CA ILE A 531 -18.30 -0.36 20.07
C ILE A 531 -19.48 -1.29 19.87
N ASP A 532 -19.23 -2.60 19.87
CA ASP A 532 -20.23 -3.64 19.63
C ASP A 532 -21.02 -3.41 18.34
N ASP A 533 -22.31 -3.09 18.45
CA ASP A 533 -23.26 -2.77 17.38
C ASP A 533 -23.62 -1.29 17.30
N LEU A 534 -22.89 -0.42 18.01
CA LEU A 534 -23.11 1.01 18.07
C LEU A 534 -21.98 1.77 17.36
N VAL A 535 -22.37 2.77 16.58
CA VAL A 535 -21.49 3.75 15.94
C VAL A 535 -21.74 5.10 16.59
N PHE A 536 -20.74 5.60 17.30
CA PHE A 536 -20.69 6.92 17.91
C PHE A 536 -19.97 7.88 16.97
N TYR A 537 -20.49 9.10 16.84
CA TYR A 537 -19.91 10.10 15.96
C TYR A 537 -20.30 11.50 16.40
N GLN A 538 -19.49 12.48 16.03
CA GLN A 538 -19.79 13.89 16.22
C GLN A 538 -20.49 14.46 14.99
N LYS A 539 -21.47 15.34 15.22
CA LYS A 539 -22.19 16.07 14.18
C LYS A 539 -22.50 17.47 14.65
N HIS A 540 -22.53 18.41 13.71
CA HIS A 540 -22.93 19.79 14.00
C HIS A 540 -24.38 19.85 14.48
N ILE A 541 -24.57 20.37 15.69
CA ILE A 541 -25.89 20.72 16.24
C ILE A 541 -26.18 22.21 16.06
N SER A 542 -25.14 23.02 15.86
CA SER A 542 -25.20 24.39 15.38
C SER A 542 -23.93 24.72 14.58
N ASN A 543 -23.82 25.94 14.04
CA ASN A 543 -22.66 26.35 13.25
C ASN A 543 -21.32 26.30 14.01
N LEU A 544 -21.34 26.36 15.35
CA LEU A 544 -20.14 26.42 16.19
C LEU A 544 -20.04 25.26 17.19
N GLU A 545 -21.04 24.38 17.23
CA GLU A 545 -21.15 23.36 18.27
C GLU A 545 -21.33 21.97 17.64
N LEU A 546 -20.49 21.04 18.10
CA LEU A 546 -20.61 19.61 17.82
C LEU A 546 -21.35 18.94 18.98
N GLY A 547 -22.20 17.96 18.65
CA GLY A 547 -22.80 17.06 19.61
C GLY A 547 -22.45 15.62 19.27
N TRP A 548 -22.43 14.75 20.28
CA TRP A 548 -22.30 13.31 20.09
C TRP A 548 -23.64 12.69 19.70
N PHE A 549 -23.60 11.81 18.72
CA PHE A 549 -24.69 10.99 18.24
C PHE A 549 -24.29 9.52 18.30
N VAL A 550 -25.31 8.67 18.35
CA VAL A 550 -25.17 7.23 18.24
C VAL A 550 -26.19 6.71 17.24
N ILE A 551 -25.76 5.76 16.43
CA ILE A 551 -26.60 5.00 15.49
C ILE A 551 -26.23 3.53 15.60
N ASN A 552 -27.18 2.62 15.36
CA ASN A 552 -26.86 1.21 15.27
C ASN A 552 -26.05 0.95 13.98
N LYS A 553 -25.21 -0.10 13.96
CA LYS A 553 -24.40 -0.48 12.79
C LYS A 553 -25.20 -0.71 11.51
N ASP A 554 -26.48 -1.06 11.63
CA ASP A 554 -27.42 -1.25 10.52
C ASP A 554 -28.08 0.07 10.05
N GLY A 555 -27.74 1.21 10.65
CA GLY A 555 -28.33 2.52 10.36
C GLY A 555 -29.62 2.81 11.12
N SER A 556 -30.09 1.92 11.98
CA SER A 556 -31.32 2.13 12.74
C SER A 556 -31.09 2.97 14.01
N ASN A 557 -32.18 3.60 14.48
CA ASN A 557 -32.25 4.34 15.74
C ASN A 557 -31.19 5.46 15.94
N PRO A 558 -30.96 6.35 14.96
CA PRO A 558 -30.05 7.48 15.12
C PRO A 558 -30.59 8.44 16.19
N ARG A 559 -29.73 8.83 17.14
CA ARG A 559 -30.12 9.72 18.24
C ARG A 559 -28.94 10.46 18.83
N ARG A 560 -29.22 11.64 19.37
CA ARG A 560 -28.24 12.47 20.09
C ARG A 560 -28.01 11.92 21.49
N LEU A 561 -26.75 11.92 21.92
CA LEU A 561 -26.35 11.59 23.28
C LEU A 561 -26.41 12.82 24.19
N TYR A 562 -26.81 12.60 25.44
CA TYR A 562 -26.83 13.61 26.48
C TYR A 562 -25.94 13.16 27.64
N VAL A 563 -24.99 14.02 27.99
CA VAL A 563 -24.12 13.87 29.15
C VAL A 563 -24.77 14.65 30.30
N ASN A 564 -25.01 13.97 31.43
CA ASN A 564 -25.73 14.52 32.59
C ASN A 564 -24.84 15.37 33.48
#